data_AF-A0A660Y3U8-F1
#
_entry.id   AF-A0A660Y3U8-F1
#
_cell.length_a   1.000
_cell.length_b   1.000
_cell.length_c   1.000
_cell.angle_alpha   90.00
_cell.angle_beta   90.00
_cell.angle_gamma   90.00
#
_symmetry.space_group_name_H-M   'P 1'
#
loop_
_entity.id
_entity.type
_entity.pdbx_description
1 polymer ?
#
loop_
_entity_poly.entity_id
_entity_poly.type
_entity_poly.pdbx_seq_one_letter_code
_entity_poly.pdbx_strand_id
1 'polypeptide(L)'
;HRYRFKEFFNLEGTGLFKVEDLYFHRRIELLEETFERRPLVLLYDELREEPYRFFDRIAQYTGTTYERESIPLRRRHRSYSEKQLKVIYKLSEHLDIVPRGILKKYLFVYPIRYPVLYLARYLPAKAIPELDIFPSREELEGIREFYRDDWERCVEYARCTGP
;
A
#
# COMPACT_ATOMS: atom_id res chain seq x y z
N HIS A 1 -13.07 -7.60 -8.90
CA HIS A 1 -13.50 -8.42 -7.77
C HIS A 1 -13.72 -7.53 -6.56
N ARG A 2 -14.76 -7.79 -5.76
CA ARG A 2 -15.13 -7.02 -4.57
C ARG A 2 -14.80 -7.90 -3.38
N TYR A 3 -13.62 -7.71 -2.80
CA TYR A 3 -13.23 -8.45 -1.61
C TYR A 3 -13.45 -7.56 -0.38
N ARG A 4 -13.99 -8.13 0.68
CA ARG A 4 -13.87 -7.63 2.05
C ARG A 4 -12.47 -7.93 2.56
N PHE A 5 -12.09 -7.28 3.66
CA PHE A 5 -10.75 -7.47 4.22
C PHE A 5 -10.43 -8.94 4.48
N LYS A 6 -11.27 -9.69 5.21
CA LYS A 6 -11.06 -11.11 5.50
C LYS A 6 -11.00 -12.00 4.26
N GLU A 7 -11.70 -11.65 3.18
CA GLU A 7 -11.63 -12.40 1.92
C GLU A 7 -10.32 -12.11 1.17
N PHE A 8 -9.79 -10.90 1.37
CA PHE A 8 -8.50 -10.50 0.81
C PHE A 8 -7.34 -11.09 1.61
N PHE A 9 -7.33 -10.93 2.93
CA PHE A 9 -6.27 -11.41 3.81
C PHE A 9 -6.84 -11.78 5.19
N ASN A 10 -6.35 -12.88 5.74
CA ASN A 10 -6.63 -13.31 7.09
C ASN A 10 -5.53 -14.26 7.59
N LEU A 11 -5.37 -14.37 8.91
CA LEU A 11 -4.31 -15.20 9.52
C LEU A 11 -4.62 -16.70 9.44
N GLU A 12 -5.86 -17.08 9.13
CA GLU A 12 -6.22 -18.47 8.83
C GLU A 12 -5.72 -18.92 7.44
N GLY A 13 -5.13 -18.03 6.64
CA GLY A 13 -4.57 -18.34 5.32
C GLY A 13 -5.61 -18.64 4.23
N THR A 14 -6.89 -18.37 4.50
CA THR A 14 -7.99 -18.65 3.56
C THR A 14 -8.24 -17.51 2.57
N GLY A 15 -7.67 -16.34 2.83
CA GLY A 15 -7.78 -15.16 1.96
C GLY A 15 -7.05 -15.31 0.63
N LEU A 16 -7.28 -14.36 -0.27
CA LEU A 16 -6.59 -14.26 -1.56
C LEU A 16 -5.06 -14.09 -1.38
N PHE A 17 -4.67 -13.20 -0.49
CA PHE A 17 -3.28 -13.00 -0.04
C PHE A 17 -2.99 -13.98 1.10
N LYS A 18 -1.86 -14.67 1.00
CA LYS A 18 -1.45 -15.70 1.96
C LYS A 18 -0.58 -15.11 3.06
N VAL A 19 -0.51 -15.85 4.17
CA VAL A 19 0.35 -15.47 5.31
C VAL A 19 1.81 -15.41 4.86
N GLU A 20 2.19 -16.35 4.00
CA GLU A 20 3.53 -16.44 3.42
C GLU A 20 3.90 -15.21 2.57
N ASP A 21 2.90 -14.51 2.01
CA ASP A 21 3.13 -13.35 1.16
C ASP A 21 3.61 -12.11 1.93
N LEU A 22 3.45 -12.09 3.25
CA LEU A 22 3.79 -10.95 4.11
C LEU A 22 5.05 -11.17 4.97
N TYR A 23 5.71 -12.33 4.87
CA TYR A 23 7.04 -12.52 5.45
C TYR A 23 8.09 -11.84 4.59
N PHE A 24 8.46 -10.61 4.94
CA PHE A 24 9.42 -9.83 4.18
C PHE A 24 10.86 -10.25 4.48
N HIS A 25 11.16 -10.70 5.69
CA HIS A 25 12.52 -11.11 6.04
C HIS A 25 12.96 -12.31 5.21
N ARG A 26 12.07 -13.30 5.05
CA ARG A 26 12.32 -14.47 4.18
C ARG A 26 12.62 -14.07 2.73
N ARG A 27 11.97 -12.99 2.24
CA ARG A 27 12.26 -12.46 0.90
C ARG A 27 13.62 -11.78 0.84
N ILE A 28 14.04 -11.11 1.92
CA ILE A 28 15.38 -10.53 2.03
C ILE A 28 16.44 -11.65 2.03
N GLU A 29 16.25 -12.71 2.82
CA GLU A 29 17.15 -13.88 2.85
C GLU A 29 17.30 -14.50 1.46
N LEU A 30 16.19 -14.70 0.74
CA LEU A 30 16.22 -15.22 -0.63
C LEU A 30 17.05 -14.34 -1.57
N LEU A 31 16.95 -13.01 -1.43
CA LEU A 31 17.75 -12.08 -2.23
C LEU A 31 19.24 -12.19 -1.87
N GLU A 32 19.60 -12.36 -0.60
CA GLU A 32 20.99 -12.58 -0.17
C GLU A 32 21.58 -13.89 -0.68
N GLU A 33 20.78 -14.96 -0.71
CA GLU A 33 21.21 -16.25 -1.25
C GLU A 33 21.38 -16.22 -2.77
N THR A 34 20.61 -15.38 -3.46
CA THR A 34 20.58 -15.33 -4.93
C THR A 34 21.60 -14.36 -5.53
N PHE A 35 21.87 -13.25 -4.86
CA PHE A 35 22.71 -12.17 -5.39
C PHE A 35 23.99 -11.99 -4.57
N GLU A 36 25.12 -11.78 -5.26
CA GLU A 36 26.42 -11.53 -4.62
C GLU A 36 26.43 -10.25 -3.76
N ARG A 37 25.63 -9.26 -4.16
CA ARG A 37 25.51 -7.99 -3.44
C ARG A 37 24.31 -8.02 -2.52
N ARG A 38 24.56 -7.68 -1.26
CA ARG A 38 23.54 -7.50 -0.24
C ARG A 38 22.45 -6.52 -0.69
N PRO A 39 21.16 -6.87 -0.64
CA PRO A 39 20.08 -5.99 -1.08
C PRO A 39 19.95 -4.74 -0.19
N LEU A 40 19.65 -3.61 -0.81
CA LEU A 40 19.25 -2.40 -0.10
C LEU A 40 17.79 -2.51 0.33
N VAL A 41 17.54 -2.50 1.65
CA VAL A 41 16.18 -2.45 2.20
C VAL A 41 15.88 -1.05 2.73
N LEU A 42 14.84 -0.45 2.18
CA LEU A 42 14.39 0.90 2.50
C LEU A 42 13.01 0.87 3.15
N LEU A 43 12.85 1.57 4.28
CA LEU A 43 11.59 1.63 5.00
C LEU A 43 10.80 2.86 4.57
N TYR A 44 9.51 2.68 4.27
CA TYR A 44 8.67 3.78 3.80
C TYR A 44 8.50 4.90 4.84
N ASP A 45 8.52 4.57 6.13
CA ASP A 45 8.42 5.58 7.18
C ASP A 45 9.64 6.52 7.19
N GLU A 46 10.84 6.02 6.87
CA GLU A 46 12.04 6.86 6.70
C GLU A 46 11.85 7.88 5.56
N LEU A 47 11.23 7.50 4.43
CA LEU A 47 10.92 8.44 3.36
C LEU A 47 9.97 9.56 3.80
N ARG A 48 9.08 9.28 4.77
CA ARG A 48 8.11 10.25 5.27
C ARG A 48 8.70 11.20 6.29
N GLU A 49 9.61 10.70 7.12
CA GLU A 49 10.19 11.43 8.25
C GLU A 49 11.49 12.14 7.86
N GLU A 50 12.38 11.43 7.14
CA GLU A 50 13.72 11.87 6.73
C GLU A 50 13.96 11.60 5.22
N PRO A 51 13.22 12.24 4.30
CA PRO A 51 13.25 11.92 2.86
C PRO A 51 14.63 12.03 2.23
N TYR A 52 15.45 12.99 2.64
CA TYR A 52 16.80 13.14 2.09
C TYR A 52 17.74 12.03 2.55
N ARG A 53 17.62 11.55 3.79
CA ARG A 53 18.38 10.39 4.26
C ARG A 53 18.03 9.15 3.44
N PHE A 54 16.74 8.96 3.17
CA PHE A 54 16.25 7.90 2.29
C PHE A 54 16.89 7.96 0.89
N PHE A 55 16.95 9.15 0.29
CA PHE A 55 17.60 9.34 -1.02
C PHE A 55 19.13 9.18 -0.97
N ASP A 56 19.77 9.64 0.10
CA ASP A 56 21.21 9.50 0.31
C ASP A 56 21.60 8.01 0.34
N ARG A 57 20.81 7.16 1.00
CA ARG A 57 21.04 5.70 1.02
C ARG A 57 20.98 5.09 -0.38
N ILE A 58 20.04 5.52 -1.22
CA ILE A 58 19.95 5.06 -2.62
C ILE A 58 21.19 5.51 -3.40
N ALA A 59 21.55 6.79 -3.30
CA ALA A 59 22.68 7.38 -3.99
C ALA A 59 23.98 6.66 -3.62
N GLN A 60 24.22 6.45 -2.32
CA GLN A 60 25.38 5.74 -1.81
C GLN A 60 25.42 4.29 -2.29
N TYR A 61 24.32 3.55 -2.15
CA TYR A 61 24.25 2.14 -2.55
C TYR A 61 24.50 1.94 -4.05
N THR A 62 24.06 2.89 -4.88
CA THR A 62 24.23 2.85 -6.34
C THR A 62 25.50 3.51 -6.84
N GLY A 63 26.27 4.19 -5.98
CA GLY A 63 27.42 5.01 -6.38
C GLY A 63 27.05 6.22 -7.23
N THR A 64 25.84 6.75 -7.06
CA THR A 64 25.31 7.89 -7.81
C THR A 64 25.18 9.14 -6.95
N THR A 65 24.78 10.26 -7.55
CA THR A 65 24.50 11.53 -6.87
C THR A 65 23.17 12.10 -7.37
N TYR A 66 22.61 13.04 -6.61
CA TYR A 66 21.37 13.72 -6.98
C TYR A 66 21.38 15.17 -6.47
N GLU A 67 20.66 16.05 -7.15
CA GLU A 67 20.44 17.42 -6.71
C GLU A 67 19.21 17.47 -5.78
N ARG A 68 19.42 17.82 -4.50
CA ARG A 68 18.38 17.76 -3.47
C ARG A 68 17.19 18.67 -3.77
N GLU A 69 17.48 19.83 -4.35
CA GLU A 69 16.55 20.90 -4.69
C GLU A 69 15.67 20.52 -5.89
N SER A 70 16.14 19.60 -6.73
CA SER A 70 15.41 19.12 -7.91
C SER A 70 14.28 18.14 -7.57
N ILE A 71 14.26 17.59 -6.35
CA ILE A 71 13.31 16.54 -5.95
C ILE A 71 12.11 17.15 -5.20
N PRO A 72 10.91 17.20 -5.82
CA PRO A 72 9.73 17.72 -5.15
C PRO A 72 9.19 16.71 -4.12
N LEU A 73 9.27 17.04 -2.83
CA LEU A 73 8.75 16.21 -1.73
C LEU A 73 7.22 16.22 -1.62
N ARG A 74 6.52 17.01 -2.45
CA ARG A 74 5.06 17.09 -2.41
C ARG A 74 4.43 15.76 -2.81
N ARG A 75 3.53 15.25 -1.97
CA ARG A 75 2.72 14.06 -2.29
C ARG A 75 1.82 14.35 -3.50
N ARG A 76 2.09 13.72 -4.66
CA ARG A 76 1.31 13.91 -5.89
C ARG A 76 -0.05 13.21 -5.87
N HIS A 77 -0.08 11.96 -5.43
CA HIS A 77 -1.28 11.13 -5.43
C HIS A 77 -1.63 10.74 -4.00
N ARG A 78 -2.61 11.44 -3.42
CA ARG A 78 -3.21 11.02 -2.15
C ARG A 78 -4.19 9.88 -2.46
N SER A 79 -4.09 8.80 -1.69
CA SER A 79 -5.12 7.76 -1.68
C SER A 79 -6.47 8.36 -1.33
N TYR A 80 -7.54 7.77 -1.88
CA TYR A 80 -8.90 8.14 -1.52
C TYR A 80 -9.18 7.84 -0.05
N SER A 81 -9.98 8.69 0.60
CA SER A 81 -10.44 8.45 1.97
C SER A 81 -11.34 7.23 2.06
N GLU A 82 -11.44 6.63 3.25
CA GLU A 82 -12.36 5.51 3.52
C GLU A 82 -13.79 5.81 3.09
N LYS A 83 -14.25 7.04 3.33
CA LYS A 83 -15.56 7.54 2.89
C LYS A 83 -15.74 7.40 1.38
N GLN A 84 -14.79 7.88 0.59
CA GLN A 84 -14.84 7.80 -0.87
C GLN A 84 -14.82 6.34 -1.34
N LEU A 85 -14.01 5.51 -0.67
CA LEU A 85 -13.91 4.08 -0.95
C LEU A 85 -15.19 3.31 -0.62
N LYS A 86 -15.88 3.61 0.49
CA LYS A 86 -17.19 3.01 0.83
C LYS A 86 -18.25 3.35 -0.21
N VAL A 87 -18.30 4.60 -0.66
CA VAL A 87 -19.26 5.04 -1.69
C VAL A 87 -19.03 4.32 -3.02
N ILE A 88 -17.78 4.29 -3.51
CA ILE A 88 -17.48 3.62 -4.78
C ILE A 88 -17.65 2.10 -4.68
N TYR A 89 -17.37 1.51 -3.51
CA TYR A 89 -17.61 0.09 -3.24
C TYR A 89 -19.12 -0.22 -3.36
N LYS A 90 -19.97 0.56 -2.68
CA LYS A 90 -21.43 0.39 -2.75
C LYS A 90 -21.96 0.55 -4.17
N LEU A 91 -21.44 1.54 -4.91
CA LEU A 91 -21.81 1.72 -6.31
C LEU A 91 -21.39 0.52 -7.17
N SER A 92 -20.21 -0.03 -6.92
CA SER A 92 -19.70 -1.20 -7.64
C SER A 92 -20.51 -2.48 -7.42
N GLU A 93 -21.36 -2.52 -6.37
CA GLU A 93 -22.31 -3.61 -6.16
C GLU A 93 -23.35 -3.68 -7.28
N HIS A 94 -23.74 -2.52 -7.80
CA HIS A 94 -24.83 -2.34 -8.75
C HIS A 94 -24.32 -2.07 -10.17
N LEU A 95 -23.13 -1.49 -10.31
CA LEU A 95 -22.52 -1.14 -11.60
C LEU A 95 -21.16 -1.79 -11.77
N ASP A 96 -20.93 -2.42 -12.94
CA ASP A 96 -19.62 -2.97 -13.28
C ASP A 96 -18.64 -1.87 -13.72
N ILE A 97 -18.01 -1.26 -12.72
CA ILE A 97 -16.99 -0.23 -12.90
C ILE A 97 -15.56 -0.81 -13.01
N VAL A 98 -15.41 -2.05 -13.51
CA VAL A 98 -14.08 -2.64 -13.79
C VAL A 98 -13.63 -2.24 -15.20
N PRO A 99 -12.45 -1.60 -15.37
CA PRO A 99 -11.98 -1.09 -16.66
C PRO A 99 -11.45 -2.23 -17.54
N ARG A 100 -12.36 -2.95 -18.20
CA ARG A 100 -12.05 -4.02 -19.16
C ARG A 100 -12.05 -3.47 -20.59
N GLY A 101 -10.85 -3.31 -21.17
CA GLY A 101 -10.67 -2.73 -22.50
C GLY A 101 -10.74 -1.20 -22.54
N ILE A 102 -10.16 -0.60 -23.59
CA ILE A 102 -10.00 0.85 -23.74
C ILE A 102 -11.36 1.57 -23.77
N LEU A 103 -12.32 1.05 -24.55
CA LEU A 103 -13.62 1.70 -24.75
C LEU A 103 -14.41 1.80 -23.44
N LYS A 104 -14.60 0.67 -22.74
CA LYS A 104 -15.29 0.64 -21.45
C LYS A 104 -14.57 1.49 -20.40
N LYS A 105 -13.23 1.45 -20.39
CA LYS A 105 -12.41 2.25 -19.47
C LYS A 105 -12.70 3.74 -19.61
N TYR A 106 -12.61 4.29 -20.82
CA TYR A 106 -12.70 5.74 -21.05
C TYR A 106 -14.13 6.26 -21.22
N LEU A 107 -15.06 5.48 -21.78
CA LEU A 107 -16.43 5.94 -22.02
C LEU A 107 -17.39 5.65 -20.86
N PHE A 108 -17.09 4.64 -20.03
CA PHE A 108 -18.01 4.21 -18.98
C PHE A 108 -17.38 4.29 -17.59
N VAL A 109 -16.26 3.61 -17.36
CA VAL A 109 -15.70 3.47 -16.01
C VAL A 109 -15.14 4.79 -15.49
N TYR A 110 -14.30 5.48 -16.25
CA TYR A 110 -13.65 6.72 -15.80
C TYR A 110 -14.66 7.87 -15.61
N PRO A 111 -15.60 8.10 -16.53
CA PRO A 111 -16.64 9.13 -16.36
C PRO A 111 -17.57 8.89 -15.17
N ILE A 112 -17.71 7.64 -14.69
CA ILE A 112 -18.49 7.34 -13.48
C ILE A 112 -17.59 7.42 -12.23
N ARG A 113 -16.47 6.69 -12.25
CA ARG A 113 -15.62 6.47 -11.07
C ARG A 113 -15.06 7.77 -10.51
N TYR A 114 -14.44 8.60 -11.34
CA TYR A 114 -13.74 9.79 -10.84
C TYR A 114 -14.69 10.87 -10.34
N PRO A 115 -15.81 11.18 -11.04
CA PRO A 115 -16.82 12.09 -10.49
C PRO A 115 -17.43 11.57 -9.18
N VAL A 116 -17.77 10.29 -9.09
CA VAL A 116 -18.31 9.69 -7.84
C VAL A 116 -17.31 9.85 -6.70
N LEU A 117 -16.03 9.54 -6.92
CA LEU A 117 -14.99 9.71 -5.90
C LEU A 117 -14.79 11.18 -5.52
N TYR A 118 -14.82 12.09 -6.48
CA TYR A 118 -14.70 13.53 -6.22
C TYR A 118 -15.89 14.05 -5.39
N LEU A 119 -17.12 13.75 -5.81
CA LEU A 119 -18.35 14.17 -5.13
C LEU A 119 -18.50 13.54 -3.75
N ALA A 120 -18.07 12.28 -3.58
CA ALA A 120 -18.09 11.59 -2.30
C ALA A 120 -17.31 12.34 -1.21
N ARG A 121 -16.34 13.20 -1.56
CA ARG A 121 -15.65 14.05 -0.58
C ARG A 121 -16.62 14.94 0.20
N TYR A 122 -17.69 15.41 -0.44
CA TYR A 122 -18.61 16.42 0.13
C TYR A 122 -19.84 15.84 0.82
N LEU A 123 -20.10 14.53 0.72
CA LEU A 123 -21.27 13.91 1.36
C LEU A 123 -21.28 14.07 2.91
N PRO A 124 -22.41 14.32 3.56
CA PRO A 124 -22.46 14.28 5.02
C PRO A 124 -22.24 12.85 5.53
N ALA A 125 -21.78 12.68 6.78
CA ALA A 125 -21.50 11.37 7.36
C ALA A 125 -22.70 10.41 7.29
N LYS A 126 -23.91 10.94 7.48
CA LYS A 126 -25.18 10.21 7.41
C LYS A 126 -25.51 9.63 6.02
N ALA A 127 -24.89 10.16 4.96
CA ALA A 127 -25.08 9.68 3.58
C ALA A 127 -24.00 8.68 3.15
N ILE A 128 -23.02 8.39 4.02
CA ILE A 128 -21.98 7.41 3.74
C ILE A 128 -22.55 6.02 4.02
N PRO A 129 -22.43 5.05 3.10
CA PRO A 129 -22.82 3.68 3.37
C PRO A 129 -22.07 3.11 4.59
N GLU A 130 -22.82 2.55 5.54
CA GLU A 130 -22.24 1.75 6.62
C GLU A 130 -21.77 0.42 6.06
N LEU A 131 -20.46 0.33 5.79
CA LEU A 131 -19.83 -0.83 5.19
C LEU A 131 -18.60 -1.22 6.01
N ASP A 132 -18.57 -2.50 6.39
CA ASP A 132 -17.42 -3.16 6.98
C ASP A 132 -16.59 -3.85 5.88
N ILE A 133 -15.73 -3.06 5.24
CA ILE A 133 -14.85 -3.49 4.13
C ILE A 133 -13.37 -3.28 4.44
N PHE A 134 -13.09 -2.61 5.56
CA PHE A 134 -11.74 -2.33 6.05
C PHE A 134 -11.44 -3.23 7.24
N PRO A 135 -10.16 -3.50 7.55
CA PRO A 135 -9.83 -4.23 8.76
C PRO A 135 -10.26 -3.45 10.01
N SER A 136 -10.79 -4.18 10.98
CA SER A 136 -11.01 -3.69 12.34
C SER A 136 -9.67 -3.46 13.05
N ARG A 137 -9.74 -2.72 14.16
CA ARG A 137 -8.56 -2.45 14.99
C ARG A 137 -7.96 -3.73 15.58
N GLU A 138 -8.82 -4.64 16.05
CA GLU A 138 -8.40 -5.93 16.62
C GLU A 138 -7.71 -6.80 15.57
N GLU A 139 -8.22 -6.85 14.35
CA GLU A 139 -7.56 -7.55 13.24
C GLU A 139 -6.18 -6.94 12.94
N LEU A 140 -6.06 -5.61 12.91
CA LEU A 140 -4.78 -4.95 12.67
C LEU A 140 -3.78 -5.21 13.80
N GLU A 141 -4.22 -5.18 15.06
CA GLU A 141 -3.39 -5.47 16.23
C GLU A 141 -2.93 -6.94 16.21
N GLY A 142 -3.83 -7.88 15.91
CA GLY A 142 -3.48 -9.29 15.76
C GLY A 142 -2.47 -9.55 14.64
N ILE A 143 -2.61 -8.86 13.50
CA ILE A 143 -1.64 -8.95 12.39
C ILE A 143 -0.28 -8.37 12.80
N ARG A 144 -0.27 -7.23 13.48
CA ARG A 144 0.99 -6.62 13.96
C ARG A 144 1.73 -7.54 14.92
N GLU A 145 1.00 -8.14 15.85
CA GLU A 145 1.55 -9.09 16.81
C GLU A 145 2.10 -10.34 16.10
N PHE A 146 1.33 -10.90 15.17
CA PHE A 146 1.72 -12.09 14.41
C PHE A 146 3.02 -11.91 13.61
N TYR A 147 3.22 -10.75 12.97
CA TYR A 147 4.41 -10.46 12.16
C TYR A 147 5.50 -9.68 12.90
N ARG A 148 5.37 -9.44 14.21
CA ARG A 148 6.30 -8.58 14.95
C ARG A 148 7.76 -9.01 14.74
N ASP A 149 8.04 -10.29 14.95
CA ASP A 149 9.41 -10.80 14.91
C ASP A 149 10.01 -10.73 13.48
N ASP A 150 9.22 -10.98 12.43
CA ASP A 150 9.66 -10.80 11.03
C ASP A 150 9.94 -9.33 10.73
N TRP A 151 9.05 -8.44 11.18
CA TRP A 151 9.18 -7.01 10.97
C TRP A 151 10.40 -6.43 11.69
N GLU A 152 10.65 -6.84 12.93
CA GLU A 152 11.84 -6.41 13.70
C GLU A 152 13.13 -6.78 12.98
N ARG A 153 13.22 -8.00 12.44
CA ARG A 153 14.37 -8.42 11.61
C ARG A 153 14.50 -7.59 10.34
N CYS A 154 13.39 -7.25 9.67
CA CYS A 154 13.42 -6.36 8.51
C CYS A 154 13.94 -4.97 8.87
N VAL A 155 13.52 -4.42 10.00
CA VAL A 155 13.96 -3.10 10.48
C VAL A 155 15.43 -3.12 10.86
N GLU A 156 15.89 -4.15 11.59
CA GLU A 156 17.29 -4.35 11.93
C GLU A 156 18.15 -4.47 10.67
N TYR A 157 17.72 -5.29 9.72
CA TYR A 157 18.39 -5.45 8.44
C TYR A 157 18.51 -4.13 7.68
N ALA A 158 17.42 -3.35 7.62
CA ALA A 158 17.42 -2.04 6.97
C ALA A 158 18.37 -1.04 7.64
N ARG A 159 18.56 -1.12 8.97
CA ARG A 159 19.51 -0.27 9.70
C ARG A 159 20.97 -0.68 9.43
N CYS A 160 21.23 -1.98 9.34
CA CYS A 160 22.56 -2.53 9.03
C CYS A 160 22.94 -2.40 7.54
N THR A 161 22.07 -1.82 6.70
CA THR A 161 22.30 -1.55 5.26
C THR A 161 22.29 -0.05 4.94
N GLY A 162 22.52 0.81 5.95
CA GLY A 162 23.08 2.15 5.75
C GLY A 162 24.62 2.10 5.76
N PRO A 163 25.34 3.22 5.51
CA PRO A 163 26.79 3.28 5.68
C PRO A 163 27.25 2.64 7.00
#